data_AF-A0A0A2M8M2-F1
#
_entry.id   AF-A0A0A2M8M2-F1
#
_cell.length_a   1.000
_cell.length_b   1.000
_cell.length_c   1.000
_cell.angle_alpha   90.00
_cell.angle_beta   90.00
_cell.angle_gamma   90.00
#
_symmetry.space_group_name_H-M   'P 1'
#
loop_
_entity.id
_entity.type
_entity.pdbx_description
1 polymer ?
#
loop_
_entity_poly.entity_id
_entity_poly.type
_entity_poly.pdbx_seq_one_letter_code
_entity_poly.pdbx_strand_id
1 'polypeptide(L)'
;MTKIFDFFERVAKLLFLLSVLLLAFWVIFGSIDVYQYAVVGAVYEILWFPFLLLFFTLPIINLVMYVKNKFSFKTIWLYALLINGLTVFYLYKSVGY
;
A
#
# COMPACT_ATOMS: atom_id res chain seq x y z
N MET A 1 -29.68 -4.86 -4.76
CA MET A 1 -28.91 -4.36 -3.60
C MET A 1 -27.63 -5.15 -3.35
N THR A 2 -27.57 -6.47 -3.56
CA THR A 2 -26.36 -7.31 -3.38
C THR A 2 -25.16 -6.89 -4.24
N LYS A 3 -25.35 -6.61 -5.54
CA LYS A 3 -24.23 -6.25 -6.44
C LYS A 3 -23.41 -5.03 -6.02
N ILE A 4 -24.04 -4.00 -5.43
CA ILE A 4 -23.32 -2.77 -5.04
C ILE A 4 -22.44 -3.04 -3.82
N PHE A 5 -22.92 -3.85 -2.87
CA PHE A 5 -22.20 -4.23 -1.67
C PHE A 5 -20.99 -5.10 -2.03
N ASP A 6 -21.20 -6.09 -2.91
CA ASP A 6 -20.14 -6.96 -3.42
C ASP A 6 -19.03 -6.16 -4.12
N PHE A 7 -19.39 -5.07 -4.82
CA PHE A 7 -18.42 -4.18 -5.45
C PHE A 7 -17.53 -3.49 -4.40
N PHE A 8 -18.12 -2.88 -3.36
CA PHE A 8 -17.35 -2.21 -2.31
C PHE A 8 -16.44 -3.18 -1.57
N GLU A 9 -16.88 -4.42 -1.32
CA GLU A 9 -16.04 -5.44 -0.70
C GLU A 9 -14.84 -5.83 -1.58
N ARG A 10 -15.06 -5.99 -2.90
CA ARG A 10 -13.97 -6.26 -3.86
C ARG A 10 -12.98 -5.12 -3.91
N VAL A 11 -13.45 -3.87 -3.95
CA VAL A 11 -12.58 -2.69 -3.91
C VAL A 11 -11.79 -2.63 -2.61
N ALA A 12 -12.41 -2.95 -1.47
CA ALA A 12 -11.73 -3.00 -0.17
C ALA A 12 -10.59 -4.03 -0.17
N LYS A 13 -10.86 -5.25 -0.65
CA LYS A 13 -9.86 -6.32 -0.77
C LYS A 13 -8.73 -5.93 -1.72
N LEU A 14 -9.05 -5.29 -2.85
CA LEU A 14 -8.06 -4.81 -3.81
C LEU A 14 -7.15 -3.74 -3.18
N LEU A 15 -7.72 -2.74 -2.52
CA LEU A 15 -6.94 -1.66 -1.89
C LEU A 15 -6.10 -2.16 -0.70
N PHE A 16 -6.60 -3.16 0.03
CA PHE A 16 -5.82 -3.87 1.02
C PHE A 16 -4.64 -4.62 0.40
N LEU A 17 -4.86 -5.39 -0.67
CA LEU A 17 -3.80 -6.09 -1.39
C LEU A 17 -2.74 -5.11 -1.93
N LEU A 18 -3.16 -4.01 -2.54
CA LEU A 18 -2.25 -2.97 -3.02
C LEU A 18 -1.43 -2.35 -1.89
N SER A 19 -2.01 -2.19 -0.70
CA SER A 19 -1.30 -1.70 0.49
C SER A 19 -0.23 -2.69 0.96
N VAL A 20 -0.52 -3.99 0.93
CA VAL A 20 0.44 -5.05 1.27
C VAL A 20 1.57 -5.12 0.24
N LEU A 21 1.23 -5.07 -1.06
CA LEU A 21 2.22 -5.04 -2.14
C LEU A 21 3.11 -3.81 -2.03
N LEU A 22 2.54 -2.65 -1.71
CA LEU A 22 3.28 -1.41 -1.49
C LEU A 22 4.35 -1.58 -0.40
N LEU A 23 3.96 -2.09 0.76
CA LEU A 23 4.90 -2.37 1.85
C LEU A 23 5.97 -3.37 1.41
N ALA A 24 5.57 -4.48 0.78
CA ALA A 24 6.49 -5.52 0.33
C ALA A 24 7.52 -4.98 -0.68
N PHE A 25 7.10 -4.15 -1.63
CA PHE A 25 7.99 -3.50 -2.60
C PHE A 25 9.09 -2.70 -1.90
N TRP A 26 8.71 -1.80 -1.00
CA TRP A 26 9.69 -0.96 -0.29
C TRP A 26 10.61 -1.78 0.60
N VAL A 27 10.11 -2.82 1.26
CA VAL A 27 10.94 -3.71 2.09
C VAL A 27 11.92 -4.52 1.26
N ILE A 28 11.47 -5.17 0.18
CA ILE A 28 12.30 -6.06 -0.63
C ILE A 28 13.39 -5.25 -1.35
N PHE A 29 12.99 -4.24 -2.13
CA PHE A 29 13.92 -3.46 -2.94
C PHE A 29 14.74 -2.46 -2.11
N GLY A 30 14.29 -2.10 -0.90
CA GLY A 30 15.08 -1.31 0.05
C GLY A 30 16.13 -2.14 0.81
N SER A 31 16.07 -3.47 0.76
CA SER A 31 16.98 -4.36 1.51
C SER A 31 18.01 -5.09 0.64
N ILE A 32 18.00 -4.88 -0.68
CA ILE A 32 18.92 -5.52 -1.63
C ILE A 32 19.62 -4.46 -2.48
N ASP A 33 20.81 -4.79 -2.99
CA ASP A 33 21.44 -3.98 -4.03
C ASP A 33 20.76 -4.24 -5.39
N VAL A 34 19.81 -3.38 -5.74
CA VAL A 34 19.01 -3.50 -6.96
C VAL A 34 19.85 -3.34 -8.24
N TYR A 35 21.03 -2.72 -8.14
CA TYR A 35 21.92 -2.50 -9.27
C TYR A 35 22.92 -3.65 -9.48
N GLN A 36 22.97 -4.61 -8.56
CA GLN A 36 23.79 -5.82 -8.71
C GLN A 36 23.40 -6.65 -9.94
N TYR A 37 22.11 -6.69 -10.28
CA TYR A 37 21.58 -7.44 -11.42
C TYR A 37 20.76 -6.53 -12.34
N ALA A 38 21.17 -6.41 -13.61
CA ALA A 38 20.54 -5.50 -14.58
C ALA A 38 19.01 -5.68 -14.70
N VAL A 39 18.52 -6.93 -14.65
CA VAL A 39 17.08 -7.23 -14.72
C VAL A 39 16.33 -6.71 -13.49
N VAL A 40 16.92 -6.88 -12.29
CA VAL A 40 16.30 -6.42 -11.04
C VAL A 40 16.24 -4.90 -10.99
N GLY A 41 17.32 -4.23 -11.40
CA GLY A 41 17.38 -2.77 -11.52
C GLY A 41 16.32 -2.23 -12.49
N ALA A 42 16.21 -2.80 -13.68
CA ALA A 42 15.20 -2.38 -14.66
C ALA A 42 13.75 -2.55 -14.14
N VAL A 43 13.45 -3.66 -13.45
CA VAL A 43 12.12 -3.87 -12.84
C VAL A 43 11.87 -2.86 -11.73
N TYR A 44 12.87 -2.60 -10.88
CA TYR A 44 12.77 -1.60 -9.82
C TYR A 44 12.47 -0.21 -10.39
N GLU A 45 13.20 0.24 -11.41
CA GLU A 45 13.03 1.57 -12.01
C GLU A 45 11.62 1.77 -12.59
N ILE A 46 11.09 0.78 -13.30
CA ILE A 46 9.75 0.84 -13.88
C ILE A 46 8.66 0.85 -12.80
N LEU A 47 8.84 0.06 -11.73
CA LEU A 47 7.85 -0.05 -10.66
C LEU A 47 7.94 1.06 -9.62
N TRP A 48 9.10 1.69 -9.45
CA TRP A 48 9.34 2.69 -8.42
C TRP A 48 8.33 3.84 -8.48
N PHE A 49 8.09 4.41 -9.67
CA PHE A 49 7.18 5.55 -9.81
C PHE A 49 5.70 5.20 -9.54
N PRO A 50 5.13 4.12 -10.10
CA PRO A 50 3.79 3.65 -9.71
C PRO A 50 3.64 3.40 -8.21
N PHE A 51 4.64 2.78 -7.56
CA PHE A 51 4.60 2.50 -6.13
C PHE A 51 4.73 3.77 -5.28
N LEU A 52 5.49 4.76 -5.75
CA LEU A 52 5.54 6.09 -5.14
C LEU A 52 4.17 6.79 -5.21
N LEU A 53 3.46 6.70 -6.35
CA LEU A 53 2.11 7.25 -6.46
C LEU A 53 1.13 6.54 -5.50
N LEU A 54 1.22 5.21 -5.40
CA LEU A 54 0.40 4.43 -4.46
C LEU A 54 0.68 4.81 -3.00
N PHE A 55 1.94 5.11 -2.66
CA PHE A 55 2.33 5.53 -1.32
C PHE A 55 1.56 6.78 -0.85
N PHE A 56 1.36 7.76 -1.72
CA PHE A 56 0.60 8.96 -1.36
C PHE A 56 -0.91 8.78 -1.46
N THR A 57 -1.38 8.00 -2.43
CA THR A 57 -2.82 7.91 -2.74
C THR A 57 -3.57 6.89 -1.88
N LEU A 58 -2.98 5.72 -1.60
CA LEU A 58 -3.64 4.66 -0.82
C LEU A 58 -4.04 5.10 0.60
N PRO A 59 -3.20 5.80 1.39
CA PRO A 59 -3.59 6.24 2.72
C PRO A 59 -4.79 7.18 2.68
N ILE A 60 -4.84 8.08 1.70
CA ILE A 60 -5.94 9.04 1.52
C ILE A 60 -7.24 8.30 1.18
N ILE A 61 -7.19 7.39 0.19
CA ILE A 61 -8.36 6.62 -0.24
C ILE A 61 -8.88 5.76 0.93
N ASN A 62 -8.00 5.03 1.60
CA ASN A 62 -8.36 4.17 2.72
C ASN A 62 -8.92 4.99 3.90
N LEU A 63 -8.39 6.19 4.16
CA LEU A 63 -8.90 7.09 5.20
C LEU A 63 -10.31 7.58 4.87
N VAL A 64 -10.53 8.08 3.65
CA VAL A 64 -11.86 8.53 3.19
C VAL A 64 -12.89 7.40 3.29
N MET A 65 -12.53 6.19 2.88
CA MET A 65 -13.43 5.04 2.95
C MET A 65 -13.68 4.58 4.39
N TYR A 66 -12.69 4.65 5.26
CA TYR A 66 -12.84 4.33 6.68
C TYR A 66 -13.77 5.32 7.40
N VAL A 67 -13.63 6.62 7.13
CA VAL A 67 -14.54 7.67 7.63
C VAL A 67 -15.97 7.43 7.14
N LYS A 68 -16.14 7.13 5.84
CA LYS A 68 -17.46 6.80 5.27
C LYS A 68 -18.10 5.57 5.91
N ASN A 69 -17.29 4.63 6.40
CA ASN A 69 -17.75 3.44 7.12
C ASN A 69 -17.81 3.64 8.65
N LYS A 70 -17.96 4.89 9.11
CA LYS A 70 -18.17 5.28 10.52
C LYS A 70 -17.09 4.76 11.47
N PHE A 71 -15.85 4.70 11.03
CA PHE A 71 -14.71 4.27 11.84
C PHE A 71 -14.84 2.85 12.44
N SER A 72 -15.60 1.95 11.80
CA SER A 72 -15.79 0.60 12.32
C SER A 72 -14.50 -0.24 12.29
N PHE A 73 -14.08 -0.74 13.46
CA PHE A 73 -12.89 -1.59 13.62
C PHE A 73 -12.95 -2.93 12.87
N LYS A 74 -14.14 -3.37 12.47
CA LYS A 74 -14.34 -4.64 11.75
C LYS A 74 -14.13 -4.51 10.23
N THR A 75 -13.65 -3.36 9.76
CA THR A 75 -13.58 -3.05 8.32
C THR A 75 -12.18 -3.22 7.76
N ILE A 76 -12.09 -3.77 6.54
CA ILE A 76 -10.83 -3.94 5.81
C ILE A 76 -10.09 -2.61 5.62
N TRP A 77 -10.82 -1.49 5.54
CA TRP A 77 -10.27 -0.14 5.42
C TRP A 77 -9.30 0.23 6.55
N LEU A 78 -9.61 -0.16 7.78
CA LEU A 78 -8.73 0.07 8.92
C LEU A 78 -7.42 -0.71 8.77
N TYR A 79 -7.51 -1.99 8.42
CA TYR A 79 -6.31 -2.82 8.23
C TYR A 79 -5.44 -2.30 7.08
N ALA A 80 -6.05 -1.83 5.99
CA ALA A 80 -5.32 -1.20 4.89
C ALA A 80 -4.60 0.08 5.34
N LEU A 81 -5.26 0.93 6.15
CA LEU A 81 -4.62 2.10 6.77
C LEU A 81 -3.45 1.74 7.69
N LEU A 82 -3.60 0.68 8.50
CA LEU A 82 -2.52 0.21 9.37
C LEU A 82 -1.30 -0.23 8.55
N ILE A 83 -1.50 -0.97 7.46
CA ILE A 83 -0.41 -1.35 6.54
C ILE A 83 0.23 -0.11 5.89
N ASN A 84 -0.56 0.88 5.49
CA ASN A 84 -0.03 2.14 4.96
C ASN A 84 0.80 2.89 6.02
N GLY A 85 0.32 2.95 7.26
CA GLY A 85 1.06 3.54 8.38
C GLY A 85 2.37 2.80 8.68
N LEU A 86 2.35 1.45 8.62
CA LEU A 86 3.57 0.64 8.73
C LEU A 86 4.55 0.91 7.59
N THR A 87 4.06 1.16 6.37
CA THR A 87 4.90 1.54 5.23
C THR A 87 5.60 2.88 5.48
N VAL A 88 4.86 3.88 5.94
CA VAL A 88 5.42 5.19 6.31
C VAL A 88 6.46 5.02 7.41
N PHE A 89 6.14 4.24 8.45
CA PHE A 89 7.07 3.99 9.55
C PHE A 89 8.35 3.28 9.10
N TYR A 90 8.23 2.25 8.25
CA TYR A 90 9.38 1.54 7.68
C TYR A 90 10.27 2.50 6.88
N LEU A 91 9.67 3.28 5.98
CA LEU A 91 10.43 4.24 5.17
C LEU A 91 11.09 5.31 6.04
N TYR A 92 10.38 5.87 7.02
CA TYR A 92 10.94 6.81 7.98
C TYR A 92 12.18 6.22 8.69
N LYS A 93 12.11 4.96 9.14
CA LYS A 93 13.24 4.25 9.75
C LYS A 93 14.38 3.98 8.78
N SER A 94 14.08 3.64 7.53
CA SER A 94 15.10 3.35 6.52
C SER A 94 15.96 4.56 6.13
N VAL A 95 15.46 5.78 6.33
CA VAL A 95 16.16 7.03 5.99
C VAL A 95 17.21 7.43 7.03
N GLY A 96 17.28 6.75 8.19
CA GLY A 96 18.41 6.87 9.12
C GLY A 96 18.28 7.92 10.24
N TYR A 97 17.07 8.15 10.75
CA TYR A 97 16.83 8.90 12.00
C TYR A 97 16.59 7.99 13.21
#